data_AF-F3YBN5-F1
#
_entry.id   AF-F3YBN5-F1
#
_cell.length_a   1.000
_cell.length_b   1.000
_cell.length_c   1.000
_cell.angle_alpha   90.00
_cell.angle_beta   90.00
_cell.angle_gamma   90.00
#
_symmetry.space_group_name_H-M   'P 1'
#
loop_
_entity.id
_entity.type
_entity.pdbx_description
1 polymer ?
#
loop_
_entity_poly.entity_id
_entity_poly.type
_entity_poly.pdbx_seq_one_letter_code
_entity_poly.pdbx_strand_id
1 'polypeptide(L)'
;MMKKDLFIAINLQLFSKREKENRMELLTDPKKNTLVPISSDRNNKKKKNRTFTREELAKILTAEIKKAEVDWEKKRNDQQEKIEKAKEVAIQKEFQKQLAQKEAEIAELQRKQLLAEASKMAYRMFNENNLLIDEDLLHLVIQEDLETTKKAVNIIISFVSKLERKHL
;
A
#
# COMPACT_ATOMS: atom_id res chain seq x y z
N MET A 1 -25.73 14.23 -12.89
CA MET A 1 -25.25 15.39 -13.67
C MET A 1 -24.06 15.99 -12.92
N MET A 2 -22.91 16.01 -13.61
CA MET A 2 -21.60 16.62 -13.36
C MET A 2 -20.89 16.49 -11.99
N LYS A 3 -19.72 15.85 -12.08
CA LYS A 3 -18.71 15.62 -11.04
C LYS A 3 -18.11 16.96 -10.62
N LYS A 4 -17.94 17.15 -9.31
CA LYS A 4 -17.18 18.26 -8.75
C LYS A 4 -15.71 17.96 -8.95
N ASP A 5 -15.16 18.41 -10.06
CA ASP A 5 -13.73 18.37 -10.31
C ASP A 5 -13.04 19.22 -9.24
N LEU A 6 -12.28 18.55 -8.39
CA LEU A 6 -11.46 19.14 -7.34
C LEU A 6 -10.34 19.95 -8.02
N PHE A 7 -10.62 21.22 -8.27
CA PHE A 7 -9.64 22.17 -8.76
C PHE A 7 -8.54 22.32 -7.70
N ILE A 8 -7.38 21.71 -7.95
CA ILE A 8 -6.18 21.94 -7.13
C ILE A 8 -5.69 23.34 -7.44
N ALA A 9 -5.84 24.27 -6.49
CA ALA A 9 -5.25 25.59 -6.57
C ALA A 9 -3.72 25.46 -6.51
N ILE A 10 -3.05 25.47 -7.66
CA ILE A 10 -1.60 25.52 -7.75
C ILE A 10 -1.16 26.94 -7.38
N ASN A 11 -0.50 27.08 -6.22
CA ASN A 11 0.15 28.32 -5.83
C ASN A 11 1.37 28.57 -6.72
N LEU A 12 1.15 29.27 -7.85
CA LEU A 12 2.17 29.70 -8.82
C LEU A 12 3.28 30.58 -8.20
N GLN A 13 3.07 31.11 -6.99
CA GLN A 13 4.06 31.89 -6.24
C GLN A 13 5.28 31.07 -5.80
N LEU A 14 5.18 29.73 -5.74
CA LEU A 14 6.33 28.86 -5.51
C LEU A 14 7.29 28.80 -6.72
N PHE A 15 6.86 29.26 -7.90
CA PHE A 15 7.66 29.27 -9.13
C PHE A 15 8.16 30.66 -9.55
N SER A 16 7.71 31.75 -8.90
CA SER A 16 8.06 33.13 -9.29
C SER A 16 9.18 33.78 -8.49
N LYS A 17 9.81 33.09 -7.52
CA LYS A 17 11.07 33.53 -6.91
C LYS A 17 12.25 32.81 -7.53
N ARG A 18 12.73 33.33 -8.67
CA ARG A 18 14.18 33.34 -8.93
C ARG A 18 14.68 34.72 -8.56
N GLU A 19 15.35 34.78 -7.42
CA GLU A 19 16.21 35.88 -7.06
C GLU A 19 17.21 36.13 -8.21
N LYS A 20 17.38 37.40 -8.49
CA LYS A 20 18.29 37.92 -9.49
C LYS A 20 19.71 37.60 -9.03
N GLU A 21 20.38 36.67 -9.71
CA GLU A 21 21.81 36.79 -10.04
C GLU A 21 22.24 35.67 -11.01
N ASN A 22 22.87 36.10 -12.10
CA ASN A 22 23.57 35.30 -13.11
C ASN A 22 22.77 34.24 -13.88
N ARG A 23 21.95 34.70 -14.83
CA ARG A 23 21.71 33.94 -16.07
C ARG A 23 22.14 34.79 -17.26
N MET A 24 23.24 34.38 -17.89
CA MET A 24 23.61 34.87 -19.22
C MET A 24 22.42 34.68 -20.16
N GLU A 25 21.99 35.79 -20.76
CA GLU A 25 20.97 35.84 -21.79
C GLU A 25 21.47 35.12 -23.04
N LEU A 26 20.76 34.05 -23.42
CA LEU A 26 20.70 33.61 -24.81
C LEU A 26 19.35 34.06 -25.36
N LEU A 27 19.33 35.25 -25.95
CA LEU A 27 18.25 35.71 -26.81
C LEU A 27 18.85 35.99 -28.20
N THR A 28 18.66 35.01 -29.08
CA THR A 28 18.77 35.18 -30.52
C THR A 28 17.52 35.93 -30.99
N ASP A 29 17.68 37.16 -31.46
CA ASP A 29 16.77 37.79 -32.42
C ASP A 29 17.49 38.11 -33.73
N PRO A 30 16.80 37.98 -34.88
CA PRO A 30 17.41 37.88 -36.20
C PRO A 30 17.39 39.25 -36.89
N LYS A 31 18.52 39.96 -36.97
CA LYS A 31 18.80 41.01 -37.98
C LYS A 31 20.19 41.62 -37.74
N LYS A 32 21.20 41.03 -38.37
CA LYS A 32 22.38 41.71 -38.95
C LYS A 32 23.21 40.66 -39.70
N ASN A 33 22.80 40.37 -40.92
CA ASN A 33 23.70 39.77 -41.91
C ASN A 33 24.82 40.78 -42.19
N THR A 34 25.98 40.60 -41.57
CA THR A 34 27.22 41.08 -42.17
C THR A 34 27.91 39.85 -42.75
N LEU A 35 27.70 39.66 -44.05
CA LEU A 35 28.50 38.77 -44.88
C LEU A 35 29.95 39.26 -44.82
N VAL A 36 30.79 38.55 -44.08
CA VAL A 36 32.24 38.68 -44.21
C VAL A 36 32.64 37.87 -45.45
N PRO A 37 33.33 38.45 -46.45
CA PRO A 37 33.62 37.75 -47.68
C PRO A 37 34.61 36.62 -47.42
N ILE A 38 34.27 35.43 -47.92
CA ILE A 38 35.18 34.29 -48.02
C ILE A 38 36.26 34.67 -49.05
N SER A 39 37.41 35.15 -48.59
CA SER A 39 38.60 35.21 -49.44
C SER A 39 39.17 33.80 -49.53
N SER A 40 38.89 33.13 -50.65
CA SER A 40 39.59 31.93 -51.06
C SER A 40 41.01 32.31 -51.46
N ASP A 41 41.97 32.11 -50.56
CA ASP A 41 43.38 32.09 -50.94
C ASP A 41 44.00 30.73 -50.64
N ARG A 42 44.40 30.06 -51.72
CA ARG A 42 45.00 28.73 -51.71
C ARG A 42 46.48 28.87 -51.40
N ASN A 43 46.99 27.85 -50.72
CA ASN A 43 48.40 27.54 -50.50
C ASN A 43 49.14 28.34 -49.41
N ASN A 44 49.18 27.78 -48.20
CA ASN A 44 50.50 27.36 -47.70
C ASN A 44 50.42 26.22 -46.69
N LYS A 45 51.19 25.16 -46.96
CA LYS A 45 51.42 24.00 -46.10
C LYS A 45 52.20 24.45 -44.85
N LYS A 46 51.53 24.52 -43.70
CA LYS A 46 52.15 24.22 -42.39
C LYS A 46 51.22 23.32 -41.60
N LYS A 47 51.71 22.11 -41.33
CA LYS A 47 50.99 20.98 -40.74
C LYS A 47 50.36 21.40 -39.41
N LYS A 48 49.03 21.39 -39.41
CA LYS A 48 48.18 21.56 -38.24
C LYS A 48 48.47 20.44 -37.25
N ASN A 49 48.98 20.78 -36.07
CA ASN A 49 48.74 19.98 -34.87
C ASN A 49 47.26 20.17 -34.46
N ARG A 50 46.34 19.69 -35.30
CA ARG A 50 44.95 19.48 -34.87
C ARG A 50 44.94 18.15 -34.14
N THR A 51 44.94 18.23 -32.82
CA THR A 51 45.13 17.10 -31.92
C THR A 51 44.02 16.04 -32.04
N PHE A 52 42.87 16.38 -32.65
CA PHE A 52 41.80 15.44 -32.99
C PHE A 52 41.09 15.86 -34.30
N THR A 53 40.81 14.90 -35.18
CA THR A 53 39.95 15.09 -36.35
C THR A 53 38.47 15.04 -35.98
N ARG A 54 37.60 15.70 -36.75
CA ARG A 54 36.13 15.69 -36.50
C ARG A 54 35.55 14.27 -36.46
N GLU A 55 36.13 13.36 -37.24
CA GLU A 55 35.74 11.96 -37.29
C GLU A 55 36.12 11.21 -36.01
N GLU A 56 37.27 11.52 -35.39
CA GLU A 56 37.66 10.96 -34.08
C GLU A 56 36.75 11.47 -32.95
N LEU A 57 36.40 12.76 -32.96
CA LEU A 57 35.45 13.32 -31.98
C LEU A 57 34.04 12.72 -32.13
N ALA A 58 33.58 12.46 -33.35
CA ALA A 58 32.30 11.78 -33.58
C ALA A 58 32.29 10.33 -33.07
N LYS A 59 33.41 9.61 -33.20
CA LYS A 59 33.57 8.26 -32.63
C LYS A 59 33.57 8.27 -31.11
N ILE A 60 34.22 9.24 -30.48
CA ILE A 60 34.21 9.39 -29.01
C ILE A 60 32.80 9.74 -28.52
N LEU A 61 32.15 10.71 -29.16
CA LEU A 61 30.80 11.14 -28.78
C LEU A 61 29.77 10.02 -28.92
N THR A 62 29.84 9.23 -30.00
CA THR A 62 28.94 8.08 -30.18
C THR A 62 29.21 6.97 -29.16
N ALA A 63 30.46 6.76 -28.75
CA ALA A 63 30.79 5.83 -27.66
C ALA A 63 30.27 6.33 -26.30
N GLU A 64 30.35 7.63 -26.03
CA GLU A 64 29.83 8.27 -24.81
C GLU A 64 28.28 8.20 -24.77
N ILE A 65 27.62 8.49 -25.89
CA ILE A 65 26.15 8.42 -26.00
C ILE A 65 25.66 6.98 -25.78
N LYS A 66 26.32 5.98 -26.37
CA LYS A 66 25.96 4.57 -26.15
C LYS A 66 26.12 4.16 -24.69
N LYS A 67 27.17 4.63 -24.01
CA LYS A 67 27.34 4.38 -22.56
C LYS A 67 26.22 5.03 -21.76
N ALA A 68 25.90 6.29 -22.07
CA ALA A 68 24.80 6.98 -21.43
C ALA A 68 23.47 6.23 -21.65
N GLU A 69 23.13 5.83 -22.88
CA GLU A 69 21.92 5.08 -23.21
C GLU A 69 21.82 3.77 -22.42
N VAL A 70 22.92 3.01 -22.31
CA VAL A 70 22.98 1.79 -21.50
C VAL A 70 22.75 2.08 -20.02
N ASP A 71 23.34 3.15 -19.47
CA ASP A 71 23.13 3.57 -18.09
C ASP A 71 21.71 4.06 -17.83
N TRP A 72 21.09 4.74 -18.79
CA TRP A 72 19.69 5.19 -18.73
C TRP A 72 18.73 4.00 -18.77
N GLU A 73 18.96 3.03 -19.65
CA GLU A 73 18.12 1.84 -19.77
C GLU A 73 18.23 0.96 -18.52
N LYS A 74 19.45 0.80 -17.98
CA LYS A 74 19.66 0.08 -16.71
C LYS A 74 18.94 0.76 -15.54
N LYS A 75 19.04 2.08 -15.42
CA LYS A 75 18.33 2.85 -14.38
C LYS A 75 16.81 2.73 -14.53
N ARG A 76 16.27 2.73 -15.75
CA ARG A 76 14.84 2.52 -15.99
C ARG A 76 14.40 1.12 -15.57
N ASN A 77 15.15 0.09 -15.94
CA ASN A 77 14.83 -1.28 -15.54
C ASN A 77 14.88 -1.46 -14.02
N ASP A 78 15.91 -0.93 -13.35
CA ASP A 78 16.02 -1.00 -11.89
C ASP A 78 14.88 -0.25 -11.19
N GLN A 79 14.40 0.86 -11.76
CA GLN A 79 13.25 1.60 -11.23
C GLN A 79 11.93 0.84 -11.45
N GLN A 80 11.76 0.24 -12.62
CA GLN A 80 10.57 -0.55 -12.96
C GLN A 80 10.46 -1.77 -12.05
N GLU A 81 11.56 -2.51 -11.85
CA GLU A 81 11.60 -3.68 -10.97
C GLU A 81 11.29 -3.31 -9.51
N LYS A 82 11.77 -2.15 -9.03
CA LYS A 82 11.44 -1.65 -7.69
C LYS A 82 9.97 -1.28 -7.54
N ILE A 83 9.39 -0.66 -8.57
CA ILE A 83 7.96 -0.31 -8.59
C ILE A 83 7.10 -1.58 -8.61
N GLU A 84 7.47 -2.57 -9.40
CA GLU A 84 6.74 -3.85 -9.48
C GLU A 84 6.79 -4.61 -8.15
N LYS A 85 7.98 -4.74 -7.55
CA LYS A 85 8.13 -5.33 -6.20
C LYS A 85 7.33 -4.56 -5.14
N ALA A 86 7.32 -3.23 -5.21
CA ALA A 86 6.53 -2.42 -4.28
C ALA A 86 5.01 -2.64 -4.45
N LYS A 87 4.53 -2.79 -5.69
CA LYS A 87 3.13 -3.12 -5.99
C LYS A 87 2.78 -4.51 -5.49
N GLU A 88 3.61 -5.52 -5.75
CA GLU A 88 3.40 -6.88 -5.25
C GLU A 88 3.30 -6.92 -3.74
N VAL A 89 4.22 -6.25 -3.03
CA VAL A 89 4.18 -6.17 -1.56
C VAL A 89 2.95 -5.41 -1.06
N ALA A 90 2.53 -4.34 -1.74
CA ALA A 90 1.31 -3.62 -1.38
C ALA A 90 0.07 -4.52 -1.52
N ILE A 91 -0.06 -5.24 -2.64
CA ILE A 91 -1.16 -6.19 -2.89
C ILE A 91 -1.15 -7.31 -1.84
N GLN A 92 0.03 -7.87 -1.54
CA GLN A 92 0.16 -8.92 -0.52
C GLN A 92 -0.25 -8.43 0.87
N LYS A 93 0.13 -7.21 1.26
CA LYS A 93 -0.26 -6.62 2.56
C LYS A 93 -1.77 -6.39 2.64
N GLU A 94 -2.39 -5.90 1.57
CA GLU A 94 -3.84 -5.74 1.52
C GLU A 94 -4.55 -7.08 1.62
N PHE A 95 -4.06 -8.11 0.93
CA PHE A 95 -4.61 -9.45 0.98
C PHE A 95 -4.48 -10.06 2.38
N GLN A 96 -3.31 -9.96 3.03
CA GLN A 96 -3.10 -10.43 4.41
C GLN A 96 -4.02 -9.71 5.40
N LYS A 97 -4.23 -8.40 5.23
CA LYS A 97 -5.16 -7.64 6.07
C LYS A 97 -6.60 -8.12 5.90
N GLN A 98 -7.03 -8.36 4.66
CA GLN A 98 -8.37 -8.88 4.37
C GLN A 98 -8.55 -10.29 4.94
N LEU A 99 -7.54 -11.16 4.82
CA LEU A 99 -7.55 -12.48 5.44
C LEU A 99 -7.68 -12.38 6.96
N ALA A 100 -6.83 -11.57 7.61
CA ALA A 100 -6.89 -11.39 9.06
C ALA A 100 -8.25 -10.84 9.53
N GLN A 101 -8.85 -9.92 8.78
CA GLN A 101 -10.19 -9.41 9.07
C GLN A 101 -11.26 -10.50 8.94
N LYS A 102 -11.16 -11.34 7.91
CA LYS A 102 -12.10 -12.44 7.68
C LYS A 102 -11.95 -13.55 8.70
N GLU A 103 -10.73 -13.88 9.10
CA GLU A 103 -10.45 -14.84 10.17
C GLU A 103 -11.02 -14.37 11.51
N ALA A 104 -10.87 -13.08 11.83
CA ALA A 104 -11.47 -12.49 13.02
C ALA A 104 -13.01 -12.55 13.00
N GLU A 105 -13.63 -12.24 11.84
CA GLU A 105 -15.07 -12.33 11.64
C GLU A 105 -15.58 -13.77 11.81
N ILE A 106 -14.85 -14.75 11.26
CA ILE A 106 -15.16 -16.18 11.40
C ILE A 106 -15.06 -16.61 12.87
N ALA A 107 -13.98 -16.25 13.56
CA ALA A 107 -13.80 -16.60 14.97
C ALA A 107 -14.91 -16.00 15.85
N GLU A 108 -15.31 -14.75 15.60
CA GLU A 108 -16.41 -14.12 16.32
C GLU A 108 -17.75 -14.81 16.06
N LEU A 109 -18.05 -15.14 14.79
CA LEU A 109 -19.27 -15.86 14.43
C LEU A 109 -19.31 -17.26 15.04
N GLN A 110 -18.20 -17.99 15.02
CA GLN A 110 -18.09 -19.30 15.67
C GLN A 110 -18.29 -19.21 17.18
N ARG A 111 -17.70 -18.21 17.84
CA ARG A 111 -17.93 -17.94 19.27
C ARG A 111 -19.40 -17.69 19.56
N LYS A 112 -20.08 -16.87 18.75
CA LYS A 112 -21.52 -16.59 18.90
C LYS A 112 -22.38 -17.84 18.70
N GLN A 113 -22.04 -18.68 17.73
CA GLN A 113 -22.74 -19.95 17.49
C GLN A 113 -22.60 -20.90 18.68
N LEU A 114 -21.38 -21.09 19.20
CA LEU A 114 -21.13 -21.93 20.37
C LEU A 114 -21.92 -21.44 21.60
N LEU A 115 -21.91 -20.13 21.86
CA LEU A 115 -22.70 -19.56 22.96
C LEU A 115 -24.21 -19.77 22.78
N ALA A 116 -24.72 -19.64 21.56
CA ALA A 116 -26.13 -19.87 21.26
C ALA A 116 -26.53 -21.35 21.35
N GLU A 117 -25.62 -22.28 21.05
CA GLU A 117 -25.85 -23.72 21.23
C GLU A 117 -25.80 -24.11 22.71
N ALA A 118 -24.81 -23.58 23.44
CA ALA A 118 -24.66 -23.78 24.88
C ALA A 118 -25.87 -23.23 25.65
N SER A 119 -26.39 -22.06 25.26
CA SER A 119 -27.58 -21.47 25.86
C SER A 119 -28.83 -22.33 25.64
N LYS A 120 -29.08 -22.77 24.41
CA LYS A 120 -30.19 -23.67 24.09
C LYS A 120 -30.09 -25.00 24.83
N MET A 121 -28.88 -25.54 24.94
CA MET A 121 -28.64 -26.79 25.66
C MET A 121 -28.93 -26.63 27.15
N ALA A 122 -28.38 -25.59 27.79
CA ALA A 122 -28.62 -25.29 29.20
C ALA A 122 -30.12 -25.11 29.47
N TYR A 123 -30.81 -24.30 28.65
CA TYR A 123 -32.26 -24.12 28.76
C TYR A 123 -33.04 -25.44 28.68
N ARG A 124 -32.68 -26.31 27.72
CA ARG A 124 -33.34 -27.62 27.58
C ARG A 124 -33.15 -28.47 28.84
N MET A 125 -31.92 -28.57 29.33
CA MET A 125 -31.62 -29.36 30.53
C MET A 125 -32.34 -28.84 31.78
N PHE A 126 -32.45 -27.52 31.94
CA PHE A 126 -33.19 -26.93 33.05
C PHE A 126 -34.70 -27.19 32.95
N ASN A 127 -35.28 -27.01 31.76
CA ASN A 127 -36.69 -27.31 31.51
C ASN A 127 -37.01 -28.80 31.70
N GLU A 128 -36.13 -29.71 31.28
CA GLU A 128 -36.28 -31.15 31.51
C GLU A 128 -36.34 -31.52 33.01
N ASN A 129 -35.74 -30.70 33.87
CA ASN A 129 -35.79 -30.86 35.32
C ASN A 129 -36.86 -29.98 35.99
N ASN A 130 -37.82 -29.45 35.21
CA ASN A 130 -38.89 -28.55 35.67
C ASN A 130 -38.40 -27.26 36.36
N LEU A 131 -37.18 -26.80 36.06
CA LEU A 131 -36.64 -25.55 36.58
C LEU A 131 -36.87 -24.43 35.57
N LEU A 132 -37.70 -23.46 35.93
CA LEU A 132 -37.82 -22.20 35.20
C LEU A 132 -36.67 -21.29 35.60
N ILE A 133 -35.85 -20.91 34.62
CA ILE A 133 -34.62 -20.16 34.86
C ILE A 133 -34.61 -18.87 34.08
N ASP A 134 -34.24 -17.80 34.77
CA ASP A 134 -34.08 -16.46 34.20
C ASP A 134 -32.85 -16.38 33.28
N GLU A 135 -32.91 -15.46 32.33
CA GLU A 135 -31.86 -15.23 31.34
C GLU A 135 -30.51 -14.84 31.98
N ASP A 136 -30.55 -14.12 33.11
CA ASP A 136 -29.36 -13.75 33.88
C ASP A 136 -28.62 -14.96 34.46
N LEU A 137 -29.35 -15.94 35.01
CA LEU A 137 -28.75 -17.15 35.55
C LEU A 137 -28.19 -18.03 34.42
N LEU A 138 -28.87 -18.06 33.28
CA LEU A 138 -28.37 -18.75 32.11
C LEU A 138 -27.04 -18.15 31.62
N HIS A 139 -26.94 -16.83 31.53
CA HIS A 139 -25.71 -16.14 31.14
C HIS A 139 -24.54 -16.41 32.10
N LEU A 140 -24.81 -16.62 33.38
CA LEU A 140 -23.78 -16.98 34.37
C LEU A 140 -23.26 -18.41 34.19
N VAL A 141 -24.11 -19.31 33.70
CA VAL A 141 -23.83 -20.75 33.59
C VAL A 141 -23.16 -21.12 32.27
N ILE A 142 -23.45 -20.37 31.20
CA ILE A 142 -22.85 -20.60 29.88
C ILE A 142 -21.36 -20.24 29.93
N GLN A 143 -20.53 -21.21 29.60
CA GLN A 143 -19.09 -21.05 29.43
C GLN A 143 -18.72 -21.19 27.95
N GLU A 144 -17.45 -20.88 27.62
CA GLU A 144 -16.96 -20.92 26.23
C GLU A 144 -17.00 -22.34 25.62
N ASP A 145 -17.06 -23.38 26.45
CA ASP A 145 -17.16 -24.78 26.04
C ASP A 145 -18.49 -25.43 26.47
N LEU A 146 -19.00 -26.30 25.62
CA LEU A 146 -20.26 -27.02 25.83
C LEU A 146 -20.16 -28.00 26.99
N GLU A 147 -19.05 -28.72 27.13
CA GLU A 147 -18.89 -29.74 28.18
C GLU A 147 -18.79 -29.10 29.57
N THR A 148 -18.12 -27.96 29.67
CA THR A 148 -18.07 -27.18 30.92
C THR A 148 -19.43 -26.59 31.28
N THR A 149 -20.18 -26.07 30.29
CA THR A 149 -21.55 -25.60 30.48
C THR A 149 -22.46 -26.72 31.00
N LYS A 150 -22.42 -27.92 30.42
CA LYS A 150 -23.19 -29.09 30.90
C LYS A 150 -22.88 -29.43 32.36
N LYS A 151 -21.61 -29.41 32.75
CA LYS A 151 -21.20 -29.67 34.14
C LYS A 151 -21.77 -28.62 35.09
N ALA A 152 -21.70 -27.34 34.72
CA ALA A 152 -22.25 -26.25 35.52
C ALA A 152 -23.77 -26.39 35.69
N VAL A 153 -24.49 -26.67 34.60
CA VAL A 153 -25.93 -26.95 34.61
C VAL A 153 -26.28 -28.11 35.55
N ASN A 154 -25.57 -29.24 35.43
CA ASN A 154 -25.78 -30.41 36.28
C ASN A 154 -25.54 -30.13 37.77
N ILE A 155 -24.53 -29.33 38.11
CA ILE A 155 -24.25 -28.93 39.49
C ILE A 155 -25.45 -28.15 40.05
N ILE A 156 -25.98 -27.19 39.30
CA ILE A 156 -27.12 -26.37 39.72
C ILE A 156 -28.37 -27.23 39.89
N ILE A 157 -28.69 -28.07 38.91
CA ILE A 157 -29.83 -29.01 39.01
C ILE A 157 -29.69 -29.86 40.28
N SER A 158 -28.51 -30.45 40.51
CA SER A 158 -28.27 -31.28 41.69
C SER A 158 -28.42 -30.52 43.02
N PHE A 159 -28.08 -29.23 43.02
CA PHE A 159 -28.21 -28.36 44.18
C PHE A 159 -29.67 -28.04 44.46
N VAL A 160 -30.44 -27.67 43.43
CA VAL A 160 -31.87 -27.39 43.56
C VAL A 160 -32.64 -28.65 44.00
N SER A 161 -32.37 -29.81 43.41
CA SER A 161 -33.00 -31.07 43.84
C SER A 161 -32.63 -31.50 45.27
N LYS A 162 -31.54 -30.98 45.84
CA LYS A 162 -31.20 -31.17 47.27
C LYS A 162 -31.98 -30.21 48.17
N LEU A 163 -32.25 -28.99 47.70
CA LEU A 163 -33.06 -28.02 48.44
C LEU A 163 -34.51 -28.49 48.53
N GLU A 164 -35.11 -28.92 47.41
CA GLU A 164 -36.49 -29.43 47.39
C GLU A 164 -36.67 -30.60 48.35
N ARG A 165 -35.72 -31.54 48.41
CA ARG A 165 -35.75 -32.67 49.35
C ARG A 165 -35.58 -32.31 50.82
N LYS A 166 -35.04 -31.13 51.15
CA LYS A 166 -34.89 -30.67 52.54
C LYS A 166 -36.09 -29.88 53.03
N HIS A 167 -36.93 -29.39 52.12
CA HIS A 167 -38.11 -28.59 52.41
C HIS A 167 -39.43 -29.38 52.26
N LEU A 168 -39.34 -30.66 51.88
CA LEU A 168 -40.42 -31.66 51.93
C LEU A 168 -40.30 -32.51 53.21
#